data_AF-A0A1R2ANS9-F1
#
_entry.id   AF-A0A1R2ANS9-F1
#
_cell.length_a   1.000
_cell.length_b   1.000
_cell.length_c   1.000
_cell.angle_alpha   90.00
_cell.angle_beta   90.00
_cell.angle_gamma   90.00
#
_symmetry.space_group_name_H-M   'P 1'
#
loop_
_entity.id
_entity.type
_entity.pdbx_description
1 polymer ?
#
loop_
_entity_poly.entity_id
_entity_poly.type
_entity_poly.pdbx_seq_one_letter_code
_entity_poly.pdbx_strand_id
1 'polypeptide(L)'
;MLMNSFIIEDSPTGLTYCFVCGVKLEKFEMRVHIKKKMRKSEFYHLKCFKPRLPQYIREKDITINKLEDGHKKIFQEWINDWNSKYFPLDSQPTSNNAISTLMHDKSLSTTATRRRRILIEVFKFLDIYDLSKSLALVNKEYYHATWEPELWRCLIVRDFNEEASIDNNLRHKYFELFKTCCIECKKIPNRCNYYMCPLIKRILCLNCKNLDKYKLIGKTEIKTLYKICPKVLNIKFGISRKLVSVVYYGLFLELLKNFRQKNKKTVLDKLYEELDDNCKLVRDIKEIDTANMDKAFEKFGRIERIEPNWDCDNHDKDYKMLYNFIRSGHKKANFKKIFQSYKGENN
;
A
#
# COMPACT_ATOMS: atom_id res chain seq x y z
N MET A 1 3.11 19.24 -4.99
CA MET A 1 2.56 18.55 -6.18
C MET A 1 3.52 18.80 -7.35
N LEU A 2 3.75 17.82 -8.22
CA LEU A 2 4.59 18.01 -9.41
C LEU A 2 3.79 18.89 -10.40
N MET A 3 4.07 20.19 -10.42
CA MET A 3 3.53 21.09 -11.44
C MET A 3 4.19 20.81 -12.79
N ASN A 4 3.47 21.07 -13.89
CA ASN A 4 4.03 21.03 -15.22
C ASN A 4 5.06 22.18 -15.35
N SER A 5 6.32 21.95 -14.99
CA SER A 5 7.38 22.94 -15.19
C SER A 5 7.95 22.81 -16.60
N PHE A 6 7.62 23.74 -17.47
CA PHE A 6 8.19 23.84 -18.82
C PHE A 6 8.48 25.30 -19.17
N ILE A 7 9.43 25.49 -20.07
CA ILE A 7 9.89 26.79 -20.54
C ILE A 7 9.32 27.00 -21.96
N ILE A 8 8.84 28.19 -22.25
CA ILE A 8 8.50 28.61 -23.60
C ILE A 8 9.51 29.66 -24.04
N GLU A 9 10.14 29.40 -25.17
CA GLU A 9 11.19 30.25 -25.73
C GLU A 9 11.22 30.15 -27.25
N ASP A 10 11.82 31.13 -27.90
CA ASP A 10 12.16 31.03 -29.32
C ASP A 10 13.45 30.23 -29.49
N SER A 11 13.48 29.38 -30.51
CA SER A 11 14.63 28.51 -30.76
C SER A 11 15.86 29.36 -31.14
N PRO A 12 16.95 29.36 -30.36
CA PRO A 12 18.11 30.19 -30.63
C PRO A 12 18.90 29.70 -31.86
N THR A 13 18.72 28.42 -32.23
CA THR A 13 19.39 27.76 -33.34
C THR A 13 18.43 26.83 -34.06
N GLY A 14 18.72 26.53 -35.33
CA GLY A 14 17.96 25.53 -36.09
C GLY A 14 18.41 24.09 -35.84
N LEU A 15 19.23 23.79 -34.82
CA LEU A 15 19.89 22.46 -34.70
C LEU A 15 19.11 21.44 -33.86
N THR A 16 17.98 21.86 -33.29
CA THR A 16 17.13 21.02 -32.42
C THR A 16 15.98 20.40 -33.19
N TYR A 17 15.53 19.23 -32.76
CA TYR A 17 14.40 18.51 -33.36
C TYR A 17 13.28 18.36 -32.34
N CYS A 18 12.03 18.42 -32.81
CA CYS A 18 10.88 18.16 -31.97
C CYS A 18 10.84 16.68 -31.56
N PHE A 19 10.67 16.43 -30.27
CA PHE A 19 10.65 15.08 -29.71
C PHE A 19 9.45 14.24 -30.16
N VAL A 20 8.36 14.87 -30.60
CA VAL A 20 7.11 14.18 -30.99
C VAL A 20 7.08 13.87 -32.48
N CYS A 21 7.31 14.86 -33.34
CA CYS A 21 7.21 14.67 -34.79
C CYS A 21 8.55 14.44 -35.49
N GLY A 22 9.68 14.59 -34.79
CA GLY A 22 11.02 14.41 -35.38
C GLY A 22 11.46 15.51 -36.35
N VAL A 23 10.60 16.49 -36.65
CA VAL A 23 10.91 17.61 -37.55
C VAL A 23 11.83 18.62 -36.85
N LYS A 24 12.72 19.22 -37.62
CA LYS A 24 13.71 20.22 -37.20
C LYS A 24 12.99 21.51 -36.81
N LEU A 25 13.32 22.05 -35.64
CA LEU A 25 12.84 23.35 -35.15
C LEU A 25 13.66 24.45 -35.81
N GLU A 26 13.00 25.38 -36.50
CA GLU A 26 13.68 26.49 -37.18
C GLU A 26 14.24 27.51 -36.19
N LYS A 27 15.21 28.32 -36.63
CA LYS A 27 15.72 29.41 -35.81
C LYS A 27 14.60 30.45 -35.63
N PHE A 28 14.45 30.96 -34.41
CA PHE A 28 13.35 31.83 -33.96
C PHE A 28 11.98 31.17 -33.91
N GLU A 29 11.85 29.87 -34.21
CA GLU A 29 10.57 29.18 -34.02
C GLU A 29 10.26 28.99 -32.53
N MET A 30 9.03 29.32 -32.13
CA MET A 30 8.58 29.13 -30.75
C MET A 30 8.51 27.64 -30.38
N ARG A 31 9.14 27.29 -29.26
CA ARG A 31 9.23 25.91 -28.78
C ARG A 31 8.95 25.78 -27.29
N VAL A 32 8.59 24.56 -26.90
CA VAL A 32 8.51 24.16 -25.49
C VAL A 32 9.78 23.39 -25.11
N HIS A 33 10.46 23.85 -24.05
CA HIS A 33 11.66 23.25 -23.50
C HIS A 33 11.40 22.65 -22.11
N ILE A 34 11.69 21.36 -21.95
CA ILE A 34 11.61 20.66 -20.67
C ILE A 34 13.02 20.33 -20.17
N LYS A 35 13.46 21.03 -19.12
CA LYS A 35 14.71 20.74 -18.41
C LYS A 35 14.55 19.54 -17.48
N LYS A 36 15.25 18.44 -17.76
CA LYS A 36 15.32 17.27 -16.88
C LYS A 36 16.63 17.24 -16.11
N LYS A 37 16.59 17.18 -14.77
CA LYS A 37 17.79 17.22 -13.89
C LYS A 37 18.83 16.11 -14.17
N MET A 38 18.42 14.97 -14.73
CA MET A 38 19.28 13.79 -14.94
C MET A 38 19.18 13.20 -16.36
N ARG A 39 18.54 13.91 -17.30
CA ARG A 39 18.37 13.43 -18.69
C ARG A 39 18.60 14.58 -19.67
N LYS A 40 18.83 14.25 -20.95
CA LYS A 40 18.85 15.24 -22.04
C LYS A 40 17.54 16.05 -22.01
N SER A 41 17.66 17.34 -22.26
CA SER A 41 16.52 18.24 -22.41
C SER A 41 15.65 17.80 -23.57
N GLU A 42 14.34 17.99 -23.43
CA GLU A 42 13.38 17.69 -24.50
C GLU A 42 12.82 18.99 -25.07
N PHE A 43 12.70 19.04 -26.41
CA PHE A 43 12.21 20.18 -27.17
C PHE A 43 11.01 19.76 -28.00
N TYR A 44 9.99 20.61 -28.08
CA TYR A 44 8.75 20.34 -28.79
C TYR A 44 8.31 21.59 -29.57
N HIS A 45 7.71 21.41 -30.75
CA HIS A 45 6.84 22.45 -31.31
C HIS A 45 5.71 22.75 -30.31
N LEU A 46 5.26 24.01 -30.25
CA LEU A 46 4.15 24.41 -29.39
C LEU A 46 2.89 23.53 -29.63
N LYS A 47 2.55 23.29 -30.89
CA LYS A 47 1.40 22.45 -31.28
C LYS A 47 1.58 20.96 -30.96
N CYS A 48 2.82 20.47 -30.92
CA CYS A 48 3.11 19.07 -30.62
C CYS A 48 3.16 18.78 -29.12
N PHE A 49 3.31 19.81 -28.29
CA PHE A 49 3.43 19.63 -26.85
C PHE A 49 2.06 19.37 -26.21
N LYS A 50 1.98 18.29 -25.43
CA LYS A 50 0.85 17.99 -24.55
C LYS A 50 1.34 17.95 -23.10
N PRO A 51 0.88 18.87 -22.24
CA PRO A 51 1.16 18.83 -20.80
C PRO A 51 0.85 17.45 -20.20
N ARG A 52 1.70 16.99 -19.28
CA ARG A 52 1.61 15.64 -18.69
C ARG A 52 0.35 15.45 -17.85
N LEU A 53 -0.09 16.51 -17.19
CA LEU A 53 -1.33 16.53 -16.41
C LEU A 53 -2.42 17.25 -17.20
N PRO A 54 -3.61 16.64 -17.37
CA PRO A 54 -4.77 17.27 -18.02
C PRO A 54 -5.45 18.23 -17.05
N GLN A 55 -4.87 19.42 -16.89
CA GLN A 55 -5.35 20.43 -15.94
C GLN A 55 -5.13 21.85 -16.49
N TYR A 56 -5.82 22.82 -15.90
CA TYR A 56 -5.63 24.24 -16.16
C TYR A 56 -4.19 24.67 -15.81
N ILE A 57 -3.57 25.45 -16.68
CA ILE A 57 -2.20 25.94 -16.52
C ILE A 57 -2.23 27.44 -16.31
N ARG A 58 -1.69 27.88 -15.17
CA ARG A 58 -1.53 29.30 -14.85
C ARG A 58 -0.31 29.83 -15.59
N GLU A 59 -0.42 30.97 -16.25
CA GLU A 59 0.72 31.59 -16.95
C GLU A 59 1.92 31.83 -16.01
N LYS A 60 1.66 32.20 -14.75
CA LYS A 60 2.71 32.37 -13.72
C LYS A 60 3.53 31.11 -13.41
N ASP A 61 3.01 29.93 -13.76
CA ASP A 61 3.72 28.66 -13.56
C ASP A 61 4.56 28.26 -14.78
N ILE A 62 4.48 29.04 -15.87
CA ILE A 62 5.25 28.84 -17.09
C ILE A 62 6.42 29.82 -17.06
N THR A 63 7.62 29.31 -17.37
CA THR A 63 8.78 30.18 -17.55
C THR A 63 8.83 30.63 -19.00
N ILE A 64 8.64 31.93 -19.26
CA ILE A 64 8.70 32.50 -20.60
C ILE A 64 10.06 33.19 -20.77
N ASN A 65 10.86 32.74 -21.74
CA ASN A 65 12.19 33.29 -22.04
C ASN A 65 12.25 33.81 -23.47
N LYS A 66 12.62 35.09 -23.65
CA LYS A 66 12.98 35.69 -24.95
C LYS A 66 12.03 35.28 -26.09
N LEU A 67 10.77 35.64 -25.97
CA LEU A 67 9.81 35.56 -27.07
C LEU A 67 9.78 36.88 -27.84
N GLU A 68 9.84 36.79 -29.16
CA GLU A 68 9.52 37.90 -30.06
C GLU A 68 8.07 38.39 -29.84
N ASP A 69 7.83 39.67 -30.08
CA ASP A 69 6.54 40.30 -29.76
C ASP A 69 5.35 39.68 -30.52
N GLY A 70 5.58 39.14 -31.72
CA GLY A 70 4.56 38.39 -32.49
C GLY A 70 4.21 37.02 -31.90
N HIS A 71 5.16 36.37 -31.21
CA HIS A 71 4.97 35.02 -30.65
C HIS A 71 4.18 35.00 -29.35
N LYS A 72 4.12 36.13 -28.63
CA LYS A 72 3.28 36.26 -27.44
C LYS A 72 1.80 35.99 -27.75
N LYS A 73 1.30 36.48 -28.89
CA LYS A 73 -0.09 36.25 -29.31
C LYS A 73 -0.38 34.78 -29.59
N ILE A 74 0.52 34.13 -30.34
CA ILE A 74 0.40 32.69 -30.68
C ILE A 74 0.45 31.82 -29.41
N PHE A 75 1.33 32.16 -28.47
CA PHE A 75 1.37 31.50 -27.17
C PHE A 75 0.05 31.68 -26.40
N GLN A 76 -0.48 32.91 -26.38
CA GLN A 76 -1.75 33.22 -25.73
C GLN A 76 -2.93 32.44 -26.32
N GLU A 77 -2.99 32.31 -27.64
CA GLU A 77 -4.00 31.49 -28.31
C GLU A 77 -3.88 30.01 -27.92
N TRP A 78 -2.65 29.47 -27.88
CA TRP A 78 -2.42 28.08 -27.49
C TRP A 78 -2.81 27.80 -26.04
N ILE A 79 -2.45 28.68 -25.09
CA ILE A 79 -2.79 28.47 -23.68
C ILE A 79 -4.29 28.63 -23.44
N ASN A 80 -4.96 29.54 -24.15
CA ASN A 80 -6.40 29.69 -24.09
C ASN A 80 -7.13 28.48 -24.67
N ASP A 81 -6.69 27.92 -25.80
CA ASP A 81 -7.24 26.67 -26.34
C ASP A 81 -7.04 25.50 -25.36
N TRP A 82 -5.86 25.38 -24.75
CA TRP A 82 -5.62 24.36 -23.74
C TRP A 82 -6.53 24.54 -22.52
N ASN A 83 -6.55 25.74 -21.95
CA ASN A 83 -7.30 26.06 -20.73
C ASN A 83 -8.82 26.07 -20.94
N SER A 84 -9.33 26.25 -22.16
CA SER A 84 -10.75 26.12 -22.46
C SER A 84 -11.32 24.75 -22.09
N LYS A 85 -10.46 23.73 -22.00
CA LYS A 85 -10.83 22.33 -21.69
C LYS A 85 -10.80 22.02 -20.19
N TYR A 86 -10.33 22.94 -19.35
CA TYR A 86 -10.05 22.68 -17.94
C TYR A 86 -10.48 23.83 -17.02
N PHE A 87 -11.00 23.52 -15.83
CA PHE A 87 -11.41 24.53 -14.87
C PHE A 87 -10.20 25.20 -14.17
N PRO A 88 -10.18 26.54 -14.04
CA PRO A 88 -9.15 27.25 -13.29
C PRO A 88 -9.20 26.87 -11.81
N LEU A 89 -8.19 26.15 -11.34
CA LEU A 89 -8.10 25.65 -9.96
C LEU A 89 -7.99 26.78 -8.91
N ASP A 90 -7.65 28.00 -9.34
CA ASP A 90 -7.42 29.17 -8.48
C ASP A 90 -8.34 30.37 -8.78
N SER A 91 -9.32 30.25 -9.69
CA SER A 91 -10.32 31.30 -9.77
C SER A 91 -11.15 31.23 -8.49
N GLN A 92 -10.77 32.03 -7.48
CA GLN A 92 -11.77 32.44 -6.51
C GLN A 92 -12.89 33.08 -7.34
N PRO A 93 -14.13 32.60 -7.23
CA PRO A 93 -15.24 33.21 -7.94
C PRO A 93 -15.23 34.70 -7.59
N THR A 94 -15.00 35.55 -8.58
CA THR A 94 -15.28 36.97 -8.43
C THR A 94 -16.75 37.07 -8.07
N SER A 95 -16.99 37.67 -6.92
CA SER A 95 -18.29 37.94 -6.33
C SER A 95 -19.28 38.41 -7.38
N ASN A 96 -20.19 37.53 -7.80
CA ASN A 96 -21.61 37.69 -7.47
C ASN A 96 -22.54 36.67 -8.13
N ASN A 97 -22.15 35.75 -9.03
CA ASN A 97 -23.20 34.96 -9.70
C ASN A 97 -22.91 33.61 -10.39
N ALA A 98 -21.85 32.83 -10.10
CA ALA A 98 -21.63 31.65 -10.96
C ALA A 98 -21.11 30.33 -10.35
N ILE A 99 -20.73 30.24 -9.06
CA ILE A 99 -20.29 28.94 -8.51
C ILE A 99 -21.13 28.48 -7.32
N SER A 100 -21.61 29.38 -6.46
CA SER A 100 -22.57 28.99 -5.43
C SER A 100 -23.88 28.51 -6.06
N THR A 101 -24.43 29.21 -7.05
CA THR A 101 -25.68 28.84 -7.72
C THR A 101 -25.56 27.54 -8.52
N LEU A 102 -24.48 27.36 -9.30
CA LEU A 102 -24.27 26.17 -10.12
C LEU A 102 -23.89 24.90 -9.32
N MET A 103 -23.26 25.04 -8.15
CA MET A 103 -23.00 23.91 -7.25
C MET A 103 -24.12 23.66 -6.22
N HIS A 104 -24.93 24.67 -5.88
CA HIS A 104 -26.10 24.48 -5.04
C HIS A 104 -27.28 23.84 -5.78
N ASP A 105 -27.44 24.09 -7.09
CA ASP A 105 -28.58 23.55 -7.85
C ASP A 105 -28.52 22.03 -8.09
N LYS A 106 -27.41 21.35 -7.77
CA LYS A 106 -27.31 19.87 -7.75
C LYS A 106 -27.13 19.26 -6.37
N SER A 107 -27.07 20.07 -5.31
CA SER A 107 -27.26 19.54 -3.97
C SER A 107 -28.74 19.57 -3.63
N LEU A 108 -29.47 18.47 -3.92
CA LEU A 108 -30.72 18.19 -3.18
C LEU A 108 -30.40 18.39 -1.70
N SER A 109 -30.97 19.44 -1.11
CA SER A 109 -30.89 19.71 0.31
C SER A 109 -31.54 18.53 1.02
N THR A 110 -30.71 17.71 1.67
CA THR A 110 -31.22 16.61 2.49
C THR A 110 -31.40 17.17 3.88
N THR A 111 -32.64 17.20 4.35
CA THR A 111 -32.95 17.50 5.74
C THR A 111 -32.25 16.48 6.64
N ALA A 112 -31.58 16.95 7.69
CA ALA A 112 -30.92 16.07 8.65
C ALA A 112 -31.96 15.15 9.29
N THR A 113 -31.86 13.86 9.01
CA THR A 113 -32.82 12.85 9.50
C THR A 113 -32.52 12.52 10.96
N ARG A 114 -33.54 12.05 11.69
CA ARG A 114 -33.39 11.44 13.03
C ARG A 114 -32.45 10.23 13.04
N ARG A 115 -32.22 9.61 11.87
CA ARG A 115 -31.36 8.44 11.68
C ARG A 115 -29.87 8.77 11.63
N ARG A 116 -29.50 10.03 11.37
CA ARG A 116 -28.10 10.46 11.36
C ARG A 116 -27.39 10.18 12.69
N ARG A 117 -28.08 10.33 13.82
CA ARG A 117 -27.54 9.98 15.14
C ARG A 117 -27.17 8.50 15.23
N ILE A 118 -28.04 7.62 14.73
CA ILE A 118 -27.82 6.17 14.71
C ILE A 118 -26.59 5.85 13.85
N LEU A 119 -26.48 6.49 12.68
CA LEU A 119 -25.33 6.31 11.79
C LEU A 119 -24.02 6.73 12.46
N ILE A 120 -23.99 7.85 13.18
CA ILE A 120 -22.80 8.29 13.93
C ILE A 120 -22.39 7.22 14.95
N GLU A 121 -23.33 6.66 15.72
CA GLU A 121 -23.02 5.59 16.68
C GLU A 121 -22.48 4.33 16.01
N VAL A 122 -23.05 3.91 14.88
CA VAL A 122 -22.53 2.77 14.11
C VAL A 122 -21.13 3.07 13.56
N PHE A 123 -20.90 4.28 13.06
CA PHE A 123 -19.63 4.67 12.45
C PHE A 123 -18.48 4.75 13.44
N LYS A 124 -18.75 4.94 14.74
CA LYS A 124 -17.74 4.88 15.80
C LYS A 124 -17.06 3.52 15.93
N PHE A 125 -17.65 2.44 15.42
CA PHE A 125 -17.05 1.10 15.42
C PHE A 125 -16.16 0.81 14.21
N LEU A 126 -16.17 1.69 13.21
CA LEU A 126 -15.46 1.47 11.96
C LEU A 126 -14.04 2.01 12.02
N ASP A 127 -13.16 1.42 11.21
CA ASP A 127 -11.81 1.94 11.06
C ASP A 127 -11.78 3.12 10.07
N ILE A 128 -10.65 3.80 10.02
CA ILE A 128 -10.48 4.93 9.11
C ILE A 128 -10.54 4.54 7.63
N TYR A 129 -10.19 3.30 7.28
CA TYR A 129 -10.21 2.87 5.89
C TYR A 129 -11.65 2.70 5.41
N ASP A 130 -12.53 2.13 6.23
CA ASP A 130 -13.96 2.02 5.96
C ASP A 130 -14.62 3.40 5.86
N LEU A 131 -14.30 4.29 6.80
CA LEU A 131 -14.86 5.65 6.86
C LEU A 131 -14.39 6.52 5.68
N SER A 132 -13.09 6.49 5.36
CA SER A 132 -12.51 7.40 4.36
C SER A 132 -12.67 6.94 2.92
N LYS A 133 -12.75 5.63 2.66
CA LYS A 133 -12.83 5.09 1.29
C LYS A 133 -14.23 4.67 0.88
N SER A 134 -15.03 4.14 1.81
CA SER A 134 -16.26 3.42 1.45
C SER A 134 -17.50 4.23 1.82
N LEU A 135 -17.65 4.60 3.09
CA LEU A 135 -18.92 5.16 3.58
C LEU A 135 -19.28 6.52 2.99
N ALA A 136 -18.30 7.41 2.81
CA ALA A 136 -18.51 8.71 2.21
C ALA A 136 -19.02 8.63 0.75
N LEU A 137 -18.91 7.47 0.11
CA LEU A 137 -19.34 7.24 -1.28
C LEU A 137 -20.68 6.49 -1.38
N VAL A 138 -21.24 6.00 -0.27
CA VAL A 138 -22.47 5.20 -0.28
C VAL A 138 -23.69 6.07 -0.61
N ASN A 139 -23.94 7.12 0.17
CA ASN A 139 -25.01 8.07 -0.06
C ASN A 139 -24.73 9.40 0.67
N LYS A 140 -25.56 10.43 0.41
CA LYS A 140 -25.41 11.76 1.02
C LYS A 140 -25.50 11.74 2.54
N GLU A 141 -26.38 10.94 3.12
CA GLU A 141 -26.57 10.88 4.57
C GLU A 141 -25.34 10.28 5.27
N TYR A 142 -24.73 9.25 4.68
CA TYR A 142 -23.50 8.63 5.15
C TYR A 142 -22.33 9.60 5.01
N TYR A 143 -22.23 10.29 3.87
CA TYR A 143 -21.28 11.38 3.69
C TYR A 143 -21.42 12.39 4.83
N HIS A 144 -22.61 12.98 5.01
CA HIS A 144 -22.88 13.94 6.05
C HIS A 144 -22.56 13.40 7.46
N ALA A 145 -22.93 12.16 7.79
CA ALA A 145 -22.58 11.54 9.07
C ALA A 145 -21.06 11.41 9.26
N THR A 146 -20.29 11.10 8.21
CA THR A 146 -18.82 11.06 8.28
C THR A 146 -18.16 12.43 8.46
N TRP A 147 -18.88 13.54 8.29
CA TRP A 147 -18.37 14.88 8.55
C TRP A 147 -18.66 15.40 9.96
N GLU A 148 -19.41 14.65 10.77
CA GLU A 148 -19.82 15.10 12.09
C GLU A 148 -18.62 15.19 13.06
N PRO A 149 -18.40 16.34 13.74
CA PRO A 149 -17.27 16.54 14.64
C PRO A 149 -17.21 15.51 15.77
N GLU A 150 -18.36 15.09 16.30
CA GLU A 150 -18.44 14.09 17.37
C GLU A 150 -17.81 12.75 16.96
N LEU A 151 -18.05 12.31 15.72
CA LEU A 151 -17.48 11.08 15.20
C LEU A 151 -15.95 11.15 15.27
N TRP A 152 -15.37 12.23 14.72
CA TRP A 152 -13.92 12.42 14.72
C TRP A 152 -13.34 12.58 16.12
N ARG A 153 -14.04 13.26 17.03
CA ARG A 153 -13.66 13.34 18.45
C ARG A 153 -13.53 11.94 19.06
N CYS A 154 -14.54 11.11 18.86
CA CYS A 154 -14.57 9.74 19.36
C CYS A 154 -13.41 8.91 18.78
N LEU A 155 -13.17 9.01 17.47
CA LEU A 155 -12.09 8.30 16.81
C LEU A 155 -10.71 8.74 17.30
N ILE A 156 -10.50 10.04 17.59
CA ILE A 156 -9.23 10.53 18.16
C ILE A 156 -8.97 9.90 19.53
N VAL A 157 -9.97 9.92 20.41
CA VAL A 157 -9.86 9.32 21.75
C VAL A 157 -9.62 7.81 21.64
N ARG A 158 -10.40 7.11 20.81
CA ARG A 158 -10.28 5.66 20.62
C ARG A 158 -8.92 5.24 20.06
N ASP A 159 -8.45 5.93 19.02
CA ASP A 159 -7.28 5.48 18.25
C ASP A 159 -5.95 6.03 18.78
N PHE A 160 -5.98 7.18 19.47
CA PHE A 160 -4.77 7.87 19.94
C PHE A 160 -4.73 8.15 21.45
N ASN A 161 -5.83 7.89 22.17
CA ASN A 161 -5.97 8.23 23.59
C ASN A 161 -5.65 9.71 23.88
N GLU A 162 -6.05 10.58 22.96
CA GLU A 162 -5.83 12.03 23.06
C GLU A 162 -7.16 12.73 23.31
N GLU A 163 -7.19 13.61 24.31
CA GLU A 163 -8.33 14.50 24.52
C GLU A 163 -8.34 15.56 23.42
N ALA A 164 -9.42 15.59 22.64
CA ALA A 164 -9.65 16.64 21.68
C ALA A 164 -10.68 17.64 22.25
N SER A 165 -10.25 18.90 22.34
CA SER A 165 -11.14 20.04 22.52
C SER A 165 -12.12 20.12 21.35
N ILE A 166 -13.25 20.80 21.54
CA ILE A 166 -14.23 21.03 20.48
C ILE A 166 -13.63 22.08 19.53
N ASP A 167 -12.88 21.61 18.54
CA ASP A 167 -12.32 22.42 17.45
C ASP A 167 -13.12 22.18 16.17
N ASN A 168 -13.20 23.18 15.30
CA ASN A 168 -13.94 23.15 14.05
C ASN A 168 -13.31 22.19 13.00
N ASN A 169 -12.13 21.61 13.26
CA ASN A 169 -11.45 20.74 12.30
C ASN A 169 -10.89 19.43 12.88
N LEU A 170 -11.67 18.75 13.73
CA LEU A 170 -11.31 17.45 14.32
C LEU A 170 -10.94 16.38 13.29
N ARG A 171 -11.55 16.43 12.10
CA ARG A 171 -11.20 15.53 10.99
C ARG A 171 -9.75 15.73 10.53
N HIS A 172 -9.32 16.98 10.34
CA HIS A 172 -7.95 17.28 9.96
C HIS A 172 -6.99 16.83 11.06
N LYS A 173 -7.29 17.16 12.32
CA LYS A 173 -6.51 16.71 13.48
C LYS A 173 -6.35 15.19 13.52
N TYR A 174 -7.42 14.42 13.29
CA TYR A 174 -7.35 12.96 13.20
C TYR A 174 -6.34 12.50 12.14
N PHE A 175 -6.38 13.08 10.93
CA PHE A 175 -5.45 12.70 9.87
C PHE A 175 -4.00 13.10 10.15
N GLU A 176 -3.80 14.23 10.82
CA GLU A 176 -2.47 14.62 11.30
C GLU A 176 -1.94 13.59 12.29
N LEU A 177 -2.70 13.26 13.34
CA LEU A 177 -2.35 12.22 14.31
C LEU A 177 -2.14 10.85 13.65
N PHE A 178 -3.01 10.48 12.72
CA PHE A 178 -2.85 9.25 11.96
C PHE A 178 -1.50 9.22 11.21
N LYS A 179 -1.04 10.34 10.67
CA LYS A 179 0.22 10.44 9.94
C LYS A 179 1.43 10.54 10.87
N THR A 180 1.33 11.20 12.02
CA THR A 180 2.47 11.53 12.89
C THR A 180 2.68 10.52 14.02
N CYS A 181 1.61 9.90 14.53
CA CYS A 181 1.71 8.95 15.64
C CYS A 181 2.31 7.62 15.22
N CYS A 182 3.00 6.99 16.17
CA CYS A 182 3.41 5.60 16.08
C CYS A 182 2.18 4.71 15.89
N ILE A 183 2.16 3.85 14.86
CA ILE A 183 1.03 2.95 14.61
C ILE A 183 0.78 1.97 15.77
N GLU A 184 1.82 1.66 16.55
CA GLU A 184 1.75 0.73 17.68
C GLU A 184 1.37 1.45 18.99
N CYS A 185 2.29 2.26 19.53
CA CYS A 185 2.09 2.88 20.84
C CYS A 185 1.24 4.16 20.80
N LYS A 186 0.78 4.59 19.62
CA LYS A 186 -0.09 5.75 19.37
C LYS A 186 0.45 7.11 19.80
N LYS A 187 1.68 7.18 20.30
CA LYS A 187 2.36 8.43 20.69
C LYS A 187 3.09 9.06 19.50
N ILE A 188 3.17 10.38 19.48
CA ILE A 188 3.99 11.14 18.53
C ILE A 188 5.47 10.97 18.91
N PRO A 189 6.31 10.37 18.06
CA PRO A 189 7.73 10.24 18.34
C PRO A 189 8.47 11.56 18.13
N ASN A 190 9.58 11.75 18.84
CA ASN A 190 10.47 12.89 18.63
C ASN A 190 10.98 12.91 17.18
N ARG A 191 11.18 14.11 16.60
CA ARG A 191 11.54 14.31 15.18
C ARG A 191 12.76 13.51 14.71
N CYS A 192 13.69 13.16 15.61
CA CYS A 192 14.90 12.39 15.30
C CYS A 192 14.75 10.87 15.51
N ASN A 193 13.65 10.40 16.12
CA ASN A 193 13.52 9.04 16.67
C ASN A 193 12.33 8.27 16.09
N TYR A 194 12.15 8.30 14.76
CA TYR A 194 11.08 7.57 14.12
C TYR A 194 11.50 6.82 12.85
N TYR A 195 10.78 5.74 12.56
CA TYR A 195 10.95 4.90 11.39
C TYR A 195 9.67 4.92 10.57
N MET A 196 9.79 5.24 9.28
CA MET A 196 8.67 5.14 8.35
C MET A 196 8.61 3.73 7.77
N CYS A 197 7.56 2.99 8.12
CA CYS A 197 7.23 1.67 7.59
C CYS A 197 7.20 1.69 6.05
N PRO A 198 8.03 0.91 5.34
CA PRO A 198 8.16 1.03 3.89
C PRO A 198 6.93 0.54 3.14
N LEU A 199 6.15 -0.40 3.69
CA LEU A 199 4.97 -0.94 3.00
C LEU A 199 3.68 -0.25 3.46
N ILE A 200 3.44 -0.16 4.77
CA ILE A 200 2.23 0.47 5.33
C ILE A 200 2.28 2.02 5.26
N LYS A 201 3.47 2.61 5.05
CA LYS A 201 3.68 4.08 4.98
C LYS A 201 3.22 4.83 6.24
N ARG A 202 3.33 4.17 7.41
CA ARG A 202 3.02 4.71 8.73
C ARG A 202 4.28 4.81 9.59
N ILE A 203 4.20 5.60 10.65
CA ILE A 203 5.33 5.84 11.54
C ILE A 203 5.38 4.78 12.65
N LEU A 204 6.58 4.36 13.02
CA LEU A 204 6.89 3.63 14.25
C LEU A 204 7.95 4.39 15.04
N CYS A 205 7.86 4.40 16.37
CA CYS A 205 8.99 4.79 17.21
C CYS A 205 10.08 3.71 17.16
N LEU A 206 11.30 4.05 17.56
CA LEU A 206 12.44 3.11 17.53
C LEU A 206 12.21 1.85 18.37
N ASN A 207 11.48 1.95 19.49
CA ASN A 207 11.15 0.81 20.35
C ASN A 207 10.19 -0.14 19.62
N CYS A 208 9.08 0.39 19.10
CA CYS A 208 8.06 -0.40 18.41
C CYS A 208 8.55 -0.96 17.06
N LYS A 209 9.54 -0.32 16.42
CA LYS A 209 10.17 -0.81 15.18
C LYS A 209 10.74 -2.22 15.35
N ASN A 210 11.24 -2.55 16.54
CA ASN A 210 11.93 -3.83 16.80
C ASN A 210 10.97 -4.99 17.06
N LEU A 211 9.66 -4.73 17.18
CA LEU A 211 8.66 -5.79 17.33
C LEU A 211 8.63 -6.67 16.08
N ASP A 212 8.49 -7.98 16.29
CA ASP A 212 8.54 -8.98 15.22
C ASP A 212 7.53 -8.71 14.10
N LYS A 213 6.32 -8.26 14.44
CA LYS A 213 5.30 -7.95 13.42
C LYS A 213 5.71 -6.86 12.42
N TYR A 214 6.68 -6.01 12.78
CA TYR A 214 7.17 -4.93 11.93
C TYR A 214 8.56 -5.18 11.32
N LYS A 215 9.23 -6.28 11.72
CA LYS A 215 10.43 -6.75 11.01
C LYS A 215 10.06 -7.08 9.57
N LEU A 216 11.02 -6.89 8.66
CA LEU A 216 10.83 -7.20 7.24
C LEU A 216 11.58 -8.48 6.92
N ILE A 217 10.96 -9.32 6.10
CA ILE A 217 11.58 -10.53 5.57
C ILE A 217 11.52 -10.50 4.04
N GLY A 218 12.65 -10.81 3.41
CA GLY A 218 12.81 -10.86 1.97
C GLY A 218 12.36 -12.20 1.38
N LYS A 219 12.02 -12.18 0.09
CA LYS A 219 11.66 -13.40 -0.66
C LYS A 219 12.76 -14.48 -0.60
N THR A 220 14.03 -14.06 -0.66
CA THR A 220 15.18 -14.96 -0.59
C THR A 220 15.30 -15.61 0.78
N GLU A 221 15.15 -14.83 1.86
CA GLU A 221 15.20 -15.33 3.24
C GLU A 221 14.11 -16.36 3.53
N ILE A 222 12.88 -16.14 3.04
CA ILE A 222 11.81 -17.15 3.14
C ILE A 222 12.23 -18.46 2.45
N LYS A 223 12.81 -18.36 1.25
CA LYS A 223 13.23 -19.55 0.51
C LYS A 223 14.41 -20.27 1.16
N THR A 224 15.38 -19.55 1.70
CA THR A 224 16.60 -20.14 2.26
C THR A 224 16.42 -20.62 3.69
N LEU A 225 15.83 -19.80 4.57
CA LEU A 225 15.67 -20.10 5.99
C LEU A 225 14.49 -21.05 6.23
N TYR A 226 13.31 -20.71 5.69
CA TYR A 226 12.09 -21.50 5.90
C TYR A 226 11.92 -22.66 4.92
N LYS A 227 12.75 -22.71 3.87
CA LYS A 227 12.70 -23.74 2.80
C LYS A 227 11.34 -23.79 2.09
N ILE A 228 10.61 -22.67 2.03
CA ILE A 228 9.29 -22.57 1.40
C ILE A 228 9.37 -21.71 0.15
N CYS A 229 8.73 -22.16 -0.93
CA CYS A 229 8.54 -21.32 -2.11
C CYS A 229 7.49 -20.24 -1.81
N PRO A 230 7.84 -18.93 -1.85
CA PRO A 230 6.91 -17.88 -1.44
C PRO A 230 5.64 -17.76 -2.31
N LYS A 231 5.68 -18.32 -3.52
CA LYS A 231 4.50 -18.40 -4.41
C LYS A 231 3.39 -19.26 -3.80
N VAL A 232 3.74 -20.32 -3.08
CA VAL A 232 2.77 -21.26 -2.49
C VAL A 232 2.00 -20.61 -1.34
N LEU A 233 2.60 -19.62 -0.69
CA LEU A 233 1.99 -18.84 0.39
C LEU A 233 1.10 -17.68 -0.13
N ASN A 234 1.00 -17.48 -1.45
CA ASN A 234 0.27 -16.36 -2.06
C ASN A 234 0.63 -14.97 -1.49
N ILE A 235 1.89 -14.79 -1.08
CA ILE A 235 2.34 -13.55 -0.45
C ILE A 235 2.41 -12.42 -1.48
N LYS A 236 1.75 -11.30 -1.18
CA LYS A 236 1.92 -10.04 -1.90
C LYS A 236 3.15 -9.29 -1.34
N PHE A 237 4.25 -9.35 -2.09
CA PHE A 237 5.46 -8.62 -1.74
C PHE A 237 5.33 -7.14 -2.09
N GLY A 238 5.80 -6.29 -1.18
CA GLY A 238 6.01 -4.88 -1.46
C GLY A 238 7.48 -4.57 -1.71
N ILE A 239 7.76 -3.33 -2.08
CA ILE A 239 9.13 -2.88 -2.40
C ILE A 239 9.67 -2.01 -1.27
N SER A 240 10.79 -2.44 -0.68
CA SER A 240 11.53 -1.68 0.35
C SER A 240 12.47 -0.63 -0.26
N ARG A 241 13.10 0.18 0.60
CA ARG A 241 14.25 1.00 0.22
C ARG A 241 15.30 0.08 -0.42
N LYS A 242 15.85 0.49 -1.58
CA LYS A 242 16.75 -0.29 -2.46
C LYS A 242 16.10 -1.37 -3.34
N LEU A 243 14.81 -1.26 -3.65
CA LEU A 243 14.10 -2.13 -4.61
C LEU A 243 14.01 -3.63 -4.22
N VAL A 244 14.26 -3.96 -2.95
CA VAL A 244 14.15 -5.34 -2.46
C VAL A 244 12.69 -5.70 -2.21
N SER A 245 12.26 -6.86 -2.73
CA SER A 245 10.93 -7.42 -2.49
C SER A 245 10.84 -8.01 -1.08
N VAL A 246 9.98 -7.42 -0.24
CA VAL A 246 9.84 -7.76 1.18
C VAL A 246 8.37 -7.86 1.59
N VAL A 247 8.14 -8.51 2.73
CA VAL A 247 6.86 -8.56 3.44
C VAL A 247 7.12 -8.34 4.94
N TYR A 248 6.10 -7.90 5.69
CA TYR A 248 6.21 -7.88 7.15
C TYR A 248 6.24 -9.30 7.71
N TYR A 249 7.13 -9.52 8.66
CA TYR A 249 7.39 -10.82 9.25
C TYR A 249 6.16 -11.36 9.99
N GLY A 250 5.41 -10.50 10.71
CA GLY A 250 4.14 -10.90 11.33
C GLY A 250 3.11 -11.43 10.32
N LEU A 251 2.94 -10.74 9.19
CA LEU A 251 2.04 -11.19 8.11
C LEU A 251 2.53 -12.51 7.50
N PHE A 252 3.84 -12.66 7.33
CA PHE A 252 4.42 -13.91 6.86
C PHE A 252 4.15 -15.08 7.82
N LEU A 253 4.32 -14.88 9.14
CA LEU A 253 4.07 -15.92 10.15
C LEU A 253 2.60 -16.37 10.16
N GLU A 254 1.67 -15.44 10.01
CA GLU A 254 0.25 -15.75 9.91
C GLU A 254 -0.06 -16.60 8.66
N LEU A 255 0.46 -16.19 7.50
CA LEU A 255 0.32 -16.96 6.25
C LEU A 255 0.98 -18.34 6.34
N LEU A 256 2.13 -18.42 7.00
CA LEU A 256 2.86 -19.65 7.24
C LEU A 256 2.06 -20.62 8.12
N LYS A 257 1.44 -20.12 9.19
CA LYS A 257 0.56 -20.89 10.08
C LYS A 257 -0.61 -21.48 9.29
N ASN A 258 -1.29 -20.65 8.50
CA ASN A 258 -2.43 -21.09 7.68
C ASN A 258 -2.02 -22.14 6.64
N PHE A 259 -0.86 -21.96 6.01
CA PHE A 259 -0.29 -22.94 5.09
C PHE A 259 -0.02 -24.30 5.76
N ARG A 260 0.60 -24.30 6.95
CA ARG A 260 0.90 -25.52 7.71
C ARG A 260 -0.36 -26.23 8.17
N GLN A 261 -1.35 -25.49 8.66
CA GLN A 261 -2.65 -26.05 9.04
C GLN A 261 -3.33 -26.73 7.84
N LYS A 262 -3.29 -26.09 6.66
CA LYS A 262 -3.83 -26.69 5.43
C LYS A 262 -3.10 -27.99 5.09
N ASN A 263 -1.77 -28.01 5.11
CA ASN A 263 -1.01 -29.22 4.81
C ASN A 263 -1.24 -30.33 5.84
N LYS A 264 -1.29 -29.99 7.14
CA LYS A 264 -1.60 -30.94 8.22
C LYS A 264 -2.95 -31.59 8.00
N LYS A 265 -3.98 -30.80 7.68
CA LYS A 265 -5.29 -31.31 7.33
C LYS A 265 -5.21 -32.28 6.13
N THR A 266 -4.55 -31.88 5.04
CA THR A 266 -4.38 -32.75 3.86
C THR A 266 -3.63 -34.05 4.16
N VAL A 267 -2.65 -34.03 5.06
CA VAL A 267 -1.95 -35.25 5.49
C VAL A 267 -2.88 -36.16 6.28
N LEU A 268 -3.59 -35.62 7.26
CA LEU A 268 -4.54 -36.38 8.08
C LEU A 268 -5.65 -36.98 7.24
N ASP A 269 -6.28 -36.20 6.36
CA ASP A 269 -7.34 -36.66 5.45
C ASP A 269 -6.87 -37.88 4.63
N LYS A 270 -5.60 -37.88 4.18
CA LYS A 270 -5.01 -39.02 3.47
C LYS A 270 -4.68 -40.20 4.36
N LEU A 271 -4.16 -39.98 5.56
CA LEU A 271 -3.85 -41.08 6.48
C LEU A 271 -5.13 -41.83 6.87
N TYR A 272 -6.24 -41.12 7.07
CA TYR A 272 -7.55 -41.70 7.37
C TYR A 272 -8.19 -42.50 6.22
N GLU A 273 -7.60 -42.50 5.01
CA GLU A 273 -8.05 -43.39 3.92
C GLU A 273 -7.79 -44.87 4.26
N GLU A 274 -6.74 -45.16 5.05
CA GLU A 274 -6.25 -46.54 5.29
C GLU A 274 -5.85 -46.81 6.75
N LEU A 275 -5.74 -45.78 7.60
CA LEU A 275 -5.35 -45.87 9.01
C LEU A 275 -6.44 -45.26 9.91
N ASP A 276 -6.52 -45.71 11.16
CA ASP A 276 -7.48 -45.20 12.14
C ASP A 276 -6.84 -44.24 13.17
N ASP A 277 -7.65 -43.70 14.07
CA ASP A 277 -7.20 -42.84 15.17
C ASP A 277 -6.27 -43.56 16.18
N ASN A 278 -6.24 -44.91 16.19
CA ASN A 278 -5.39 -45.67 17.10
C ASN A 278 -3.95 -45.80 16.59
N CYS A 279 -3.73 -45.66 15.28
CA CYS A 279 -2.41 -45.64 14.68
C CYS A 279 -1.51 -44.56 15.32
N LYS A 280 -0.31 -44.95 15.78
CA LYS A 280 0.67 -44.03 16.39
C LYS A 280 1.00 -42.86 15.46
N LEU A 281 1.24 -43.13 14.17
CA LEU A 281 1.55 -42.08 13.19
C LEU A 281 0.44 -41.05 13.08
N VAL A 282 -0.83 -41.47 13.09
CA VAL A 282 -1.98 -40.57 13.01
C VAL A 282 -2.03 -39.66 14.25
N ARG A 283 -1.88 -40.24 15.44
CA ARG A 283 -1.85 -39.49 16.72
C ARG A 283 -0.70 -38.48 16.75
N ASP A 284 0.51 -38.92 16.44
CA ASP A 284 1.70 -38.07 16.41
C ASP A 284 1.51 -36.88 15.44
N ILE A 285 0.96 -37.11 14.25
CA ILE A 285 0.68 -36.04 13.28
C ILE A 285 -0.43 -35.10 13.79
N LYS A 286 -1.47 -35.62 14.44
CA LYS A 286 -2.59 -34.86 15.01
C LYS A 286 -2.13 -33.92 16.11
N GLU A 287 -1.09 -34.26 16.86
CA GLU A 287 -0.54 -33.44 17.95
C GLU A 287 0.43 -32.35 17.48
N ILE A 288 0.91 -32.36 16.24
CA ILE A 288 1.85 -31.34 15.74
C ILE A 288 1.30 -29.92 15.92
N ASP A 289 1.99 -29.10 16.69
CA ASP A 289 1.74 -27.66 16.76
C ASP A 289 2.28 -26.95 15.51
N THR A 290 1.37 -26.63 14.59
CA THR A 290 1.68 -25.92 13.34
C THR A 290 2.22 -24.50 13.53
N ALA A 291 2.00 -23.87 14.69
CA ALA A 291 2.54 -22.54 14.99
C ALA A 291 4.01 -22.60 15.40
N ASN A 292 4.42 -23.66 16.10
CA ASN A 292 5.74 -23.79 16.71
C ASN A 292 6.60 -24.89 16.08
N MET A 293 6.54 -25.06 14.75
CA MET A 293 7.34 -26.06 14.02
C MET A 293 8.80 -25.65 13.75
N ASP A 294 9.20 -24.44 14.14
CA ASP A 294 10.51 -23.87 13.84
C ASP A 294 11.23 -23.42 15.12
N LYS A 295 12.51 -23.78 15.23
CA LYS A 295 13.47 -23.15 16.15
C LYS A 295 14.32 -22.16 15.37
N ALA A 296 14.14 -20.88 15.65
CA ALA A 296 14.94 -19.81 15.08
C ALA A 296 16.19 -19.56 15.93
N PHE A 297 17.36 -19.48 15.29
CA PHE A 297 18.60 -19.09 15.95
C PHE A 297 18.99 -17.70 15.46
N GLU A 298 19.08 -16.76 16.39
CA GLU A 298 19.34 -15.36 16.10
C GLU A 298 20.74 -14.94 16.54
N LYS A 299 21.40 -14.11 15.73
CA LYS A 299 22.65 -13.44 16.08
C LYS A 299 22.55 -11.97 15.67
N PHE A 300 22.88 -11.07 16.58
CA PHE A 300 22.78 -9.61 16.37
C PHE A 300 21.41 -9.15 15.83
N GLY A 301 20.33 -9.79 16.30
CA GLY A 301 18.95 -9.46 15.90
C GLY A 301 18.57 -9.88 14.48
N ARG A 302 19.33 -10.79 13.85
CA ARG A 302 18.99 -11.42 12.57
C ARG A 302 18.90 -12.93 12.74
N ILE A 303 17.92 -13.54 12.08
CA ILE A 303 17.78 -15.00 12.02
C ILE A 303 18.87 -15.56 11.11
N GLU A 304 19.80 -16.34 11.67
CA GLU A 304 20.88 -16.98 10.91
C GLU A 304 20.44 -18.32 10.33
N ARG A 305 19.72 -19.12 11.15
CA ARG A 305 19.24 -20.43 10.75
C ARG A 305 17.91 -20.76 11.39
N ILE A 306 17.15 -21.62 10.71
CA ILE A 306 15.89 -22.16 11.19
C ILE A 306 15.92 -23.67 11.06
N GLU A 307 15.69 -24.35 12.18
CA GLU A 307 15.66 -25.79 12.27
C GLU A 307 14.25 -26.28 12.62
N PRO A 308 13.88 -27.52 12.22
CA PRO A 308 12.62 -28.13 12.65
C PRO A 308 12.57 -28.24 14.18
N ASN A 309 11.43 -27.87 14.77
CA ASN A 309 11.15 -28.07 16.18
C ASN A 309 10.29 -29.34 16.36
N TRP A 310 10.87 -30.49 16.05
CA TRP A 310 10.28 -31.79 16.38
C TRP A 310 11.02 -32.40 17.57
N ASP A 311 10.43 -33.45 18.13
CA ASP A 311 11.13 -34.29 19.10
C ASP A 311 12.30 -35.01 18.40
N CYS A 312 13.52 -34.78 18.89
CA CYS A 312 14.72 -35.43 18.37
C CYS A 312 14.75 -36.94 18.64
N ASP A 313 13.99 -37.39 19.64
CA ASP A 313 13.92 -38.79 20.06
C ASP A 313 12.96 -39.61 19.19
N ASN A 314 12.10 -38.95 18.39
CA ASN A 314 11.25 -39.64 17.43
C ASN A 314 12.06 -40.03 16.18
N HIS A 315 12.50 -41.29 16.10
CA HIS A 315 13.30 -41.81 14.99
C HIS A 315 12.48 -42.24 13.76
N ASP A 316 11.15 -42.18 13.81
CA ASP A 316 10.28 -42.62 12.72
C ASP A 316 10.51 -41.79 11.44
N LYS A 317 10.90 -42.47 10.37
CA LYS A 317 11.22 -41.88 9.07
C LYS A 317 9.97 -41.34 8.36
N ASP A 318 8.84 -42.02 8.49
CA ASP A 318 7.57 -41.64 7.90
C ASP A 318 7.00 -40.40 8.63
N TYR A 319 7.06 -40.38 9.96
CA TYR A 319 6.74 -39.17 10.74
C TYR A 319 7.60 -37.98 10.29
N LYS A 320 8.93 -38.13 10.21
CA LYS A 320 9.84 -37.05 9.77
C LYS A 320 9.53 -36.59 8.35
N MET A 321 9.16 -37.49 7.45
CA MET A 321 8.78 -37.14 6.09
C MET A 321 7.49 -36.30 6.08
N LEU A 322 6.45 -36.76 6.79
CA LEU A 322 5.17 -36.06 6.87
C LEU A 322 5.28 -34.72 7.58
N TYR A 323 6.02 -34.65 8.70
CA TYR A 323 6.30 -33.40 9.41
C TYR A 323 6.98 -32.38 8.49
N ASN A 324 7.98 -32.78 7.71
CA ASN A 324 8.65 -31.87 6.77
C ASN A 324 7.73 -31.39 5.63
N PHE A 325 6.86 -32.28 5.15
CA PHE A 325 5.83 -31.91 4.17
C PHE A 325 4.85 -30.90 4.77
N ILE A 326 4.36 -31.11 5.99
CA ILE A 326 3.50 -30.16 6.70
C ILE A 326 4.21 -28.81 6.86
N ARG A 327 5.45 -28.84 7.35
CA ARG A 327 6.27 -27.67 7.67
C ARG A 327 6.56 -26.78 6.47
N SER A 328 6.95 -27.38 5.34
CA SER A 328 7.54 -26.65 4.20
C SER A 328 6.91 -26.95 2.83
N GLY A 329 6.05 -27.96 2.73
CA GLY A 329 5.50 -28.45 1.45
C GLY A 329 6.53 -29.09 0.53
N HIS A 330 7.76 -29.31 1.02
CA HIS A 330 8.87 -29.84 0.23
C HIS A 330 8.82 -31.38 0.22
N LYS A 331 9.03 -31.98 -0.97
CA LYS A 331 8.93 -33.43 -1.29
C LYS A 331 7.52 -34.00 -1.08
N LYS A 332 6.91 -34.55 -2.14
CA LYS A 332 5.63 -35.27 -2.03
C LYS A 332 5.81 -36.48 -1.12
N ALA A 333 4.98 -36.60 -0.09
CA ALA A 333 4.91 -37.81 0.71
C ALA A 333 4.33 -38.95 -0.14
N ASN A 334 5.00 -40.11 -0.15
CA ASN A 334 4.52 -41.29 -0.87
C ASN A 334 3.65 -42.13 0.07
N PHE A 335 2.38 -41.76 0.18
CA PHE A 335 1.40 -42.44 1.05
C PHE A 335 1.27 -43.94 0.75
N LYS A 336 1.40 -44.37 -0.51
CA LYS A 336 1.39 -45.80 -0.85
C LYS A 336 2.47 -46.59 -0.11
N LYS A 337 3.67 -46.00 0.01
CA LYS A 337 4.79 -46.62 0.73
C LYS A 337 4.56 -46.63 2.24
N ILE A 338 3.97 -45.57 2.78
CA ILE A 338 3.61 -45.48 4.21
C ILE A 338 2.55 -46.55 4.53
N PHE A 339 1.53 -46.71 3.71
CA PHE A 339 0.52 -47.75 3.95
C PHE A 339 1.10 -49.16 3.86
N GLN A 340 2.10 -49.39 3.00
CA GLN A 340 2.79 -50.68 2.92
C GLN A 340 3.60 -51.02 4.18
N SER A 341 4.29 -50.07 4.79
CA SER A 341 5.03 -50.32 6.04
C SER A 341 4.09 -50.71 7.18
N TYR A 342 2.95 -50.04 7.29
CA TYR A 342 1.98 -50.28 8.37
C TYR A 342 1.06 -51.48 8.13
N LYS A 343 0.85 -51.92 6.88
CA LYS A 343 0.18 -53.20 6.57
C LYS A 343 1.10 -54.42 6.78
N GLY A 344 2.42 -54.23 6.69
CA GLY A 344 3.40 -55.31 6.86
C GLY A 344 3.76 -55.65 8.31
N GLU A 345 3.45 -54.77 9.27
CA GLU A 345 3.71 -55.00 10.71
C GLU A 345 2.56 -55.72 11.45
N ASN A 346 1.42 -55.97 10.78
CA ASN A 346 0.25 -56.68 11.33
C ASN A 346 0.10 -58.14 10.81
N ASN A 347 1.14 -58.68 10.17
CA ASN A 347 1.32 -60.11 9.88
C ASN A 347 2.58 -60.61 10.58
#